data_AF-A0A963M6I4-F1
#
_entry.id   AF-A0A963M6I4-F1
#
_cell.length_a   1.000
_cell.length_b   1.000
_cell.length_c   1.000
_cell.angle_alpha   90.00
_cell.angle_beta   90.00
_cell.angle_gamma   90.00
#
_symmetry.space_group_name_H-M   'P 1'
#
loop_
_entity.id
_entity.type
_entity.pdbx_description
1 polymer ?
#
loop_
_entity_poly.entity_id
_entity_poly.type
_entity_poly.pdbx_seq_one_letter_code
_entity_poly.pdbx_strand_id
1 'polypeptide(L)' 'MKLSEPQERLVRKLKDGAELRHHVDTGLFRLRDAITTRSVHPATVESLLRVGVINKSLDGSCRLA' A
#
# COMPACT_ATOMS: atom_id res chain seq x y z
N MET A 1 2.88 -17.73 -0.79
CA MET A 1 3.90 -16.81 -0.23
C MET A 1 3.53 -16.48 1.20
N LYS A 2 4.50 -16.42 2.13
CA LYS A 2 4.27 -15.92 3.49
C LYS A 2 4.60 -14.43 3.54
N LEU A 3 3.65 -13.61 3.97
CA LEU A 3 3.86 -12.18 4.13
C LEU A 3 4.59 -11.90 5.46
N SER A 4 5.39 -10.83 5.48
CA SER A 4 5.95 -10.28 6.70
C SER A 4 4.89 -9.51 7.50
N GLU A 5 5.10 -9.34 8.81
CA GLU A 5 4.14 -8.61 9.66
C GLU A 5 3.79 -7.19 9.13
N PRO A 6 4.74 -6.36 8.63
CA PRO A 6 4.39 -5.07 8.03
C PRO A 6 3.51 -5.19 6.78
N GLN A 7 3.74 -6.22 5.95
CA GLN A 7 2.94 -6.49 4.75
C GLN A 7 1.53 -6.96 5.12
N GLU A 8 1.41 -7.88 6.07
CA GLU A 8 0.11 -8.36 6.57
C GLU A 8 -0.73 -7.23 7.16
N ARG A 9 -0.11 -6.36 7.97
CA ARG A 9 -0.80 -5.19 8.53
C ARG A 9 -1.27 -4.21 7.46
N LEU A 10 -0.47 -3.99 6.41
CA LEU A 10 -0.86 -3.14 5.30
C LEU A 10 -2.06 -3.74 4.54
N VAL A 11 -1.98 -5.03 4.20
CA VAL A 11 -3.07 -5.75 3.52
C VAL A 11 -4.35 -5.74 4.35
N ARG A 12 -4.28 -5.98 5.67
CA ARG A 12 -5.45 -5.90 6.55
C ARG A 12 -6.07 -4.50 6.50
N LYS A 13 -5.28 -3.43 6.61
CA LYS A 13 -5.82 -2.06 6.53
C LYS A 13 -6.50 -1.79 5.18
N LEU A 14 -5.95 -2.27 4.07
CA LEU A 14 -6.59 -2.13 2.76
C LEU A 14 -7.92 -2.89 2.69
N LYS A 15 -8.01 -4.09 3.30
CA LYS A 15 -9.28 -4.83 3.43
C LYS A 15 -10.30 -4.08 4.28
N ASP A 16 -9.83 -3.37 5.31
CA ASP A 16 -10.65 -2.53 6.19
C ASP A 16 -11.05 -1.19 5.54
N GLY A 17 -10.73 -0.98 4.26
CA GLY A 17 -11.12 0.21 3.49
C GLY A 17 -10.13 1.36 3.52
N ALA A 18 -8.91 1.17 4.03
CA ALA A 18 -7.86 2.17 3.92
C ALA A 18 -7.42 2.35 2.46
N GLU A 19 -7.04 3.58 2.10
CA GLU A 19 -6.58 3.94 0.76
C GLU A 19 -5.06 4.06 0.74
N LEU A 20 -4.40 3.38 -0.19
CA LEU A 20 -2.96 3.52 -0.42
C LEU A 20 -2.74 4.26 -1.75
N ARG A 21 -1.93 5.31 -1.71
CA ARG A 21 -1.57 6.09 -2.89
C ARG A 21 -0.08 6.36 -2.97
N HIS A 22 0.48 6.21 -4.16
CA HIS A 22 1.82 6.64 -4.50
C HIS A 22 1.79 8.11 -4.95
N HIS A 23 2.47 8.98 -4.21
CA HIS A 23 2.63 10.39 -4.55
C HIS A 23 3.88 10.55 -5.42
N VAL A 24 3.69 10.58 -6.73
CA VAL A 24 4.77 10.60 -7.73
C VAL A 24 5.77 11.74 -7.49
N ASP A 25 5.27 12.91 -7.09
CA ASP A 25 6.12 14.10 -6.83
C ASP A 25 7.12 13.91 -5.69
N THR A 26 6.80 13.02 -4.74
CA THR A 26 7.62 12.78 -3.54
C THR A 26 8.23 11.38 -3.49
N GLY A 27 7.81 10.47 -4.36
CA GLY A 27 8.14 9.04 -4.31
C GLY A 27 7.57 8.30 -3.09
N LEU A 28 6.73 8.96 -2.27
CA LEU A 28 6.21 8.38 -1.03
C LEU A 28 4.90 7.63 -1.28
N PHE A 29 4.72 6.54 -0.55
CA PHE A 29 3.43 5.87 -0.42
C PHE A 29 2.72 6.38 0.82
N ARG A 30 1.50 6.88 0.68
CA ARG A 30 0.65 7.35 1.77
C ARG A 30 -0.51 6.39 1.94
N LEU A 31 -0.65 5.86 3.15
CA LEU A 31 -1.80 5.08 3.59
C LEU A 31 -2.70 6.00 4.40
N ARG A 32 -3.95 6.17 3.94
CA ARG A 32 -4.99 6.91 4.62
C ARG A 32 -6.04 5.93 5.12
N ASP A 33 -6.30 5.94 6.42
CA ASP A 33 -7.48 5.30 7.01
C ASP A 33 -8.45 6.36 7.55
N ALA A 34 -9.52 5.95 8.21
CA ALA A 34 -10.56 6.84 8.71
C ALA A 34 -10.03 7.88 9.73
N ILE A 35 -8.90 7.61 10.37
CA ILE A 35 -8.39 8.40 11.51
C ILE A 35 -7.08 9.10 11.15
N THR A 36 -6.23 8.47 10.35
CA THR A 36 -4.84 8.88 10.15
C THR A 36 -4.38 8.78 8.71
N THR A 37 -3.39 9.59 8.36
CA THR A 37 -2.60 9.43 7.13
C THR A 37 -1.14 9.24 7.52
N ARG A 38 -0.50 8.20 6.99
CA ARG A 38 0.90 7.87 7.30
C ARG A 38 1.67 7.43 6.06
N SER A 39 2.99 7.59 6.11
CA SER A 39 3.87 7.05 5.08
C SER A 39 4.06 5.55 5.26
N VAL A 40 4.14 4.83 4.15
CA VAL A 40 4.51 3.42 4.09
C VAL A 40 5.86 3.33 3.40
N HIS A 41 6.75 2.50 3.94
CA HIS A 41 8.07 2.30 3.34
C HIS A 41 7.92 1.72 1.92
N PRO A 42 8.58 2.30 0.89
CA PRO A 42 8.44 1.86 -0.50
C PRO A 42 8.69 0.36 -0.69
N ALA A 43 9.74 -0.18 -0.07
CA ALA A 43 10.05 -1.61 -0.13
C ALA A 43 8.89 -2.54 0.28
N THR A 44 8.04 -2.12 1.24
CA THR A 44 6.86 -2.90 1.65
C THR A 44 5.81 -2.93 0.55
N VAL A 45 5.58 -1.80 -0.15
CA VAL A 45 4.59 -1.73 -1.23
C VAL A 45 5.11 -2.41 -2.49
N GLU A 46 6.37 -2.16 -2.86
CA GLU A 46 7.00 -2.75 -4.04
C GLU A 46 7.08 -4.27 -3.96
N SER A 47 7.37 -4.83 -2.79
CA SER A 47 7.36 -6.28 -2.60
C SER A 47 5.95 -6.87 -2.78
N LEU A 48 4.89 -6.17 -2.38
CA LEU A 48 3.50 -6.60 -2.59
C LEU A 48 3.03 -6.44 -4.04
N LEU A 49 3.49 -5.40 -4.73
CA LEU A 49 3.27 -5.22 -6.18
C LEU A 49 3.94 -6.35 -6.97
N ARG A 50 5.21 -6.66 -6.65
CA ARG A 50 6.01 -7.69 -7.34
C ARG A 50 5.37 -9.07 -7.28
N VAL A 51 4.69 -9.39 -6.18
CA VAL A 51 4.06 -10.70 -5.94
C VAL A 51 2.56 -10.69 -6.24
N GLY A 52 2.04 -9.59 -6.79
CA GLY A 52 0.66 -9.49 -7.27
C GLY A 52 -0.41 -9.42 -6.19
N VAL A 53 -0.07 -9.01 -4.95
CA VAL A 53 -1.06 -8.84 -3.87
C VAL A 53 -1.76 -7.49 -3.96
N ILE A 54 -1.08 -6.48 -4.50
CA ILE A 54 -1.59 -5.14 -4.74
C ILE A 54 -1.33 -4.82 -6.22
N ASN A 55 -2.25 -4.08 -6.84
CA ASN A 55 -2.08 -3.46 -8.14
C ASN A 55 -1.91 -1.94 -7.98
N LYS A 56 -1.06 -1.34 -8.81
CA LYS A 56 -0.87 0.11 -8.91
C LYS A 56 -1.39 0.63 -10.24
N SER A 57 -2.31 1.58 -10.17
CA SER A 57 -2.85 2.31 -11.31
C SER A 57 -1.91 3.44 -11.74
N LEU A 58 -2.11 3.97 -12.95
CA LEU A 58 -1.34 5.10 -13.49
C LEU A 58 -1.50 6.40 -12.68
N ASP A 59 -2.65 6.57 -12.01
CA ASP A 59 -2.94 7.72 -11.13
C ASP A 59 -2.28 7.63 -9.73
N GLY A 60 -1.49 6.57 -9.52
CA GLY A 60 -0.80 6.26 -8.28
C GLY A 60 -1.66 5.53 -7.24
N SER A 61 -2.95 5.28 -7.50
CA SER A 61 -3.77 4.48 -6.57
C SER A 61 -3.26 3.04 -6.49
N CYS A 62 -3.17 2.51 -5.27
CA CYS A 62 -2.74 1.15 -5.00
C CYS A 62 -3.88 0.41 -4.31
N ARG A 63 -4.35 -0.69 -4.91
CA ARG A 63 -5.51 -1.47 -4.43
C ARG A 63 -5.16 -2.94 -4.34
N LEU A 64 -5.87 -3.69 -3.49
CA LEU A 64 -5.76 -5.15 -3.48
C LEU A 64 -6.11 -5.69 -4.88
N ALA A 65 -5.33 -6.68 -5.33
CA ALA A 65 -5.52 -7.32 -6.63
C ALA A 65 -6.77 -8.20 -6.67
#